data_AF-T1BV07-F1
#
_entry.id   AF-T1BV07-F1
#
_cell.length_a   1.000
_cell.length_b   1.000
_cell.length_c   1.000
_cell.angle_alpha   90.00
_cell.angle_beta   90.00
_cell.angle_gamma   90.00
#
_symmetry.space_group_name_H-M   'P 1'
#
loop_
_entity.id
_entity.type
_entity.pdbx_description
1 polymer ?
#
loop_
_entity_poly.entity_id
_entity_poly.type
_entity_poly.pdbx_seq_one_letter_code
_entity_poly.pdbx_strand_id
1 'polypeptide(L)'
;MEYVYGALLLHSAGSEIDEEKLKKVLEEAGVKPDESRLKALVSSMKGVNIEEVNKERSINASCGSCCTSKARGKERVQEEGRKEG
;
A
#
# COMPACT_ATOMS: atom_id res chain seq x y z
N MET A 1 -0.08 -14.96 -4.39
CA MET A 1 0.65 -13.67 -4.45
C MET A 1 0.84 -13.19 -5.90
N GLU A 2 0.79 -14.11 -6.86
CA GLU A 2 0.89 -13.91 -8.32
C GLU A 2 0.09 -12.73 -8.89
N TYR A 3 -1.17 -12.51 -8.47
CA TYR A 3 -2.02 -11.42 -8.97
C TYR A 3 -1.44 -10.03 -8.70
N VAL A 4 -0.85 -9.83 -7.52
CA VAL A 4 -0.26 -8.55 -7.13
C VAL A 4 1.00 -8.28 -7.94
N TYR A 5 1.84 -9.31 -8.15
CA TYR A 5 3.03 -9.18 -8.98
C TYR A 5 2.69 -8.95 -10.45
N GLY A 6 1.67 -9.62 -10.99
CA GLY A 6 1.19 -9.37 -12.35
C GLY A 6 0.68 -7.94 -12.52
N ALA A 7 -0.05 -7.41 -11.54
CA ALA A 7 -0.57 -6.04 -11.57
C ALA A 7 0.57 -5.01 -11.51
N LEU A 8 1.57 -5.24 -10.65
CA LEU A 8 2.76 -4.40 -10.57
C LEU A 8 3.61 -4.45 -11.84
N LEU A 9 3.69 -5.62 -12.49
CA LEU A 9 4.39 -5.76 -13.77
C LEU A 9 3.71 -4.96 -14.87
N LEU A 10 2.38 -5.04 -14.97
CA LEU A 10 1.60 -4.25 -15.92
C LEU A 10 1.75 -2.75 -15.65
N HIS A 11 1.69 -2.33 -14.38
CA HIS A 11 1.95 -0.94 -13.98
C HIS A 11 3.35 -0.47 -14.40
N SER A 12 4.38 -1.27 -14.11
CA SER A 12 5.77 -0.95 -14.46
C SER A 12 5.99 -0.89 -15.98
N ALA A 13 5.19 -1.60 -16.76
CA ALA A 13 5.19 -1.54 -18.22
C ALA A 13 4.35 -0.37 -18.78
N GLY A 14 3.75 0.45 -17.93
CA GLY A 14 2.85 1.54 -18.32
C GLY A 14 1.53 1.06 -18.93
N SER A 15 1.19 -0.21 -18.72
CA SER A 15 -0.05 -0.82 -19.23
C SER A 15 -1.16 -0.73 -18.19
N GLU A 16 -2.39 -0.48 -18.63
CA GLU A 16 -3.55 -0.57 -17.73
C GLU A 16 -3.72 -1.99 -17.15
N ILE A 17 -4.18 -2.03 -15.90
CA ILE A 17 -4.42 -3.27 -15.15
C ILE A 17 -5.86 -3.71 -15.38
N ASP A 18 -6.06 -4.60 -16.35
CA ASP A 18 -7.36 -5.14 -16.75
C ASP A 18 -7.44 -6.66 -16.58
N GLU A 19 -8.67 -7.19 -16.50
CA GLU A 19 -8.91 -8.64 -16.36
C GLU A 19 -8.24 -9.44 -17.48
N GLU A 20 -8.33 -8.98 -18.72
CA GLU A 20 -7.82 -9.71 -19.88
C GLU A 20 -6.28 -9.75 -19.90
N LYS A 21 -5.63 -8.62 -19.61
CA LYS A 21 -4.17 -8.51 -19.59
C LYS A 21 -3.57 -9.31 -18.43
N LEU A 22 -4.19 -9.20 -17.25
CA LEU A 22 -3.71 -9.92 -16.08
C LEU A 22 -3.93 -11.43 -16.23
N LYS A 23 -5.04 -11.86 -16.84
CA LYS A 23 -5.31 -13.26 -17.18
C LYS A 23 -4.22 -13.83 -18.10
N LYS A 24 -3.89 -13.14 -19.19
CA LYS A 24 -2.82 -13.54 -20.12
C LYS A 24 -1.47 -13.68 -19.42
N VAL A 25 -1.08 -12.70 -18.61
CA VAL A 25 0.20 -12.75 -17.87
C VAL A 25 0.26 -13.96 -16.93
N LEU A 26 -0.84 -14.28 -16.25
CA LEU A 26 -0.91 -15.43 -15.34
C LEU A 26 -0.88 -16.76 -16.10
N GLU A 27 -1.60 -16.87 -17.22
CA GLU A 27 -1.63 -18.08 -18.06
C GLU A 27 -0.26 -18.37 -18.67
N GLU A 28 0.42 -17.35 -19.20
CA GLU A 28 1.80 -17.45 -19.72
C GLU A 28 2.81 -17.81 -18.63
N ALA A 29 2.56 -17.40 -17.39
CA ALA A 29 3.37 -17.80 -16.23
C ALA A 29 3.04 -19.23 -15.74
N GLY A 30 2.16 -19.96 -16.41
CA GLY A 30 1.74 -21.32 -16.04
C GLY A 30 0.79 -21.39 -14.85
N VAL A 31 0.20 -20.25 -14.47
CA VAL A 31 -0.77 -20.16 -13.37
C VAL A 31 -2.18 -20.26 -13.94
N LYS A 32 -3.07 -21.02 -13.28
CA LYS A 32 -4.51 -20.98 -13.58
C LYS A 32 -5.16 -19.76 -12.92
N PRO A 33 -5.65 -18.78 -13.70
CA PRO A 33 -6.33 -17.61 -13.16
C PRO A 33 -7.71 -17.96 -12.61
N ASP A 34 -8.04 -17.38 -11.46
CA ASP A 34 -9.36 -17.40 -10.83
C ASP A 34 -10.07 -16.10 -11.18
N GLU A 35 -11.19 -16.21 -11.91
CA GLU A 35 -11.93 -15.06 -12.42
C GLU A 35 -12.54 -14.20 -11.30
N SER A 36 -12.91 -14.79 -10.16
CA SER A 36 -13.44 -14.05 -9.02
C SER A 36 -12.34 -13.18 -8.39
N ARG A 37 -11.13 -13.73 -8.26
CA ARG A 37 -9.97 -13.01 -7.71
C ARG A 37 -9.47 -11.91 -8.65
N LEU A 38 -9.48 -12.16 -9.96
CA LEU A 38 -9.18 -11.15 -10.99
C LEU A 38 -10.11 -9.95 -10.87
N LYS A 39 -11.42 -10.20 -10.87
CA LYS A 39 -12.45 -9.15 -10.76
C LYS A 39 -12.35 -8.36 -9.47
N ALA A 40 -12.11 -9.06 -8.35
CA ALA A 40 -11.92 -8.43 -7.05
C ALA A 40 -10.70 -7.49 -7.08
N LEU A 41 -9.56 -7.95 -7.60
CA LEU A 41 -8.34 -7.14 -7.69
C LEU A 41 -8.54 -5.90 -8.58
N VAL A 42 -9.05 -6.09 -9.80
CA VAL A 42 -9.29 -5.00 -10.75
C VAL A 42 -10.27 -3.98 -10.14
N SER A 43 -11.32 -4.45 -9.46
CA SER A 43 -12.26 -3.56 -8.78
C SER A 43 -11.63 -2.81 -7.60
N SER A 44 -10.76 -3.45 -6.82
CA SER A 44 -10.01 -2.80 -5.75
C SER A 44 -8.97 -1.80 -6.26
N MET A 45 -8.51 -1.94 -7.51
CA MET A 45 -7.56 -1.02 -8.13
C MET A 45 -8.26 0.17 -8.82
N LYS A 46 -9.57 0.10 -9.09
CA LYS A 46 -10.35 1.22 -9.63
C LYS A 46 -10.34 2.38 -8.63
N GLY A 47 -9.61 3.44 -8.97
CA GLY A 47 -9.44 4.63 -8.10
C GLY A 47 -8.17 4.61 -7.25
N VAL A 48 -7.33 3.59 -7.36
CA VAL A 48 -6.00 3.57 -6.72
C VAL A 48 -4.97 4.11 -7.70
N ASN A 49 -4.33 5.22 -7.35
CA ASN A 49 -3.22 5.77 -8.12
C ASN A 49 -1.89 5.26 -7.56
N ILE A 50 -1.30 4.26 -8.22
CA ILE A 50 -0.11 3.55 -7.72
C ILE A 50 1.09 4.50 -7.56
N GLU A 51 1.19 5.54 -8.40
CA GLU A 51 2.23 6.58 -8.30
C GLU A 51 2.10 7.40 -7.02
N GLU A 52 0.87 7.74 -6.64
CA GLU A 52 0.57 8.50 -5.43
C GLU A 52 0.87 7.68 -4.17
N VAL A 53 0.44 6.41 -4.16
CA VAL A 53 0.70 5.48 -3.07
C VAL A 53 2.21 5.28 -2.86
N ASN A 54 2.99 5.20 -3.93
CA ASN A 54 4.44 5.01 -3.82
C ASN A 54 5.15 6.29 -3.35
N LYS A 55 4.67 7.48 -3.75
CA LYS A 55 5.13 8.76 -3.19
C LYS A 55 4.80 8.83 -1.70
N GLU A 56 3.57 8.56 -1.29
CA GLU A 56 3.18 8.56 0.13
C GLU A 56 4.03 7.58 0.95
N ARG A 57 4.29 6.38 0.41
CA ARG A 57 5.18 5.40 1.04
C ARG A 57 6.61 5.91 1.21
N SER A 58 7.13 6.65 0.23
CA SER A 58 8.47 7.25 0.30
C SER A 58 8.55 8.39 1.33
N ILE A 59 7.47 9.16 1.48
CA ILE A 59 7.37 10.24 2.49
C ILE A 59 7.28 9.64 3.90
N ASN A 60 6.50 8.56 4.06
CA ASN A 60 6.37 7.85 5.34
C ASN A 60 7.63 7.08 5.74
N ALA A 61 8.42 6.59 4.77
CA ALA A 61 9.73 5.98 5.05
C ALA A 61 10.77 7.02 5.54
N SER A 62 10.65 8.28 5.10
CA SER A 62 11.53 9.38 5.51
C SER A 62 11.15 9.96 6.89
N CYS A 63 9.89 9.82 7.31
CA CYS A 63 9.41 10.32 8.62
C CYS A 63 9.69 9.36 9.79
N GLY A 64 10.44 8.28 9.57
CA GLY A 64 10.79 7.28 10.59
C GLY A 64 11.84 7.70 11.62
N SER A 65 12.44 8.90 11.52
CA SER A 65 13.51 9.31 12.44
C SER A 65 13.29 10.62 13.21
N CYS A 66 12.14 11.32 13.09
CA CYS A 66 12.00 12.61 13.81
C CYS A 66 10.62 12.98 14.36
N CYS A 67 9.56 12.20 14.17
CA CYS A 67 8.22 12.62 14.62
C CYS A 67 7.52 11.60 15.53
N THR A 68 8.16 11.24 16.64
CA THR A 68 7.45 10.87 17.88
C THR A 68 7.22 12.09 18.78
N SER A 69 6.79 13.23 18.22
CA SER A 69 6.43 14.39 19.04
C SER A 69 5.42 15.34 18.40
N LYS A 70 4.28 14.83 17.89
CA LYS A 70 3.12 15.72 17.68
C LYS A 70 1.76 15.05 17.55
N ALA A 71 1.44 14.09 18.42
CA ALA A 71 0.04 13.69 18.71
C ALA A 71 -0.06 12.78 19.95
N ARG A 72 0.34 13.26 21.13
CA ARG A 72 -0.24 12.78 22.39
C ARG A 72 -0.73 14.00 23.16
N GLY A 73 -1.98 14.35 22.89
CA GLY A 73 -2.70 15.30 23.72
C GLY A 73 -2.77 14.80 25.16
N LYS A 74 -2.53 15.72 26.09
CA LYS A 74 -3.22 15.84 27.37
C LYS A 74 -3.49 14.52 28.12
N GLU A 75 -2.50 13.98 28.86
CA GLU A 75 -2.69 13.31 30.17
C GLU A 75 -1.33 12.89 30.80
N ARG A 76 -0.44 13.85 31.08
CA ARG A 76 0.78 13.56 31.86
C ARG A 76 1.27 14.77 32.68
N VAL A 77 0.33 15.54 33.23
CA VAL A 77 0.62 16.72 34.08
C VAL A 77 0.41 16.43 35.58
N GLN A 78 0.04 15.20 35.98
CA GLN A 78 -0.10 14.84 37.40
C GLN A 78 0.68 13.57 37.73
N GLU A 79 2.01 13.60 37.78
CA GLU A 79 2.75 12.67 38.67
C GLU A 79 4.24 12.97 38.93
N GLU A 80 4.80 14.14 38.61
CA GLU A 80 6.22 14.43 38.92
C GLU A 80 6.42 15.84 39.52
N GLY A 81 5.59 16.21 40.50
CA GLY A 81 5.71 17.48 41.23
C GLY A 81 5.72 17.34 42.76
N ARG A 82 5.92 16.12 43.28
CA ARG A 82 5.94 15.88 44.74
C ARG A 82 7.07 14.93 45.13
N LYS A 83 8.30 15.34 44.87
CA LYS A 83 9.49 15.00 45.65
C LYS A 83 10.62 15.91 45.17
N GLU A 84 11.21 16.63 46.12
CA GLU A 84 12.35 17.56 46.01
C GLU A 84 11.98 19.03 45.74
N GLY A 85 12.10 19.81 46.82
CA GLY A 85 11.78 21.23 46.97
C GLY A 85 11.43 21.50 48.43
#